data_AF-A0A3M8RQQ0-F1
#
_entry.id   AF-A0A3M8RQQ0-F1
#
_cell.length_a   1.000
_cell.length_b   1.000
_cell.length_c   1.000
_cell.angle_alpha   90.00
_cell.angle_beta   90.00
_cell.angle_gamma   90.00
#
_symmetry.space_group_name_H-M   'P 1'
#
loop_
_entity.id
_entity.type
_entity.pdbx_description
1 polymer ?
#
loop_
_entity_poly.entity_id
_entity_poly.type
_entity_poly.pdbx_seq_one_letter_code
_entity_poly.pdbx_strand_id
1 'polypeptide(L)'
;MKKIIRQIRLEAKRCQSCGMPLQFDPHDGGSEADGTPSTRYCSYCYAHGQFREPALTLEAMQQRVRQLMRERHAPWYVRAYMAHRIPTLARWRGCARNKAQSGN
;
A
#
# COMPACT_ATOMS: atom_id res chain seq x y z
N MET A 1 8.11 6.71 25.17
CA MET A 1 7.88 7.83 24.23
C MET A 1 8.52 7.63 22.85
N LYS A 2 9.85 7.36 22.73
CA LYS A 2 10.52 7.16 21.42
C LYS A 2 9.91 6.07 20.52
N LYS A 3 9.45 4.95 21.09
CA LYS A 3 8.78 3.85 20.35
C LYS A 3 7.43 4.27 19.74
N ILE A 4 6.68 5.15 20.42
CA ILE A 4 5.37 5.64 19.96
C ILE A 4 5.57 6.63 18.79
N ILE A 5 6.53 7.54 18.89
CA ILE A 5 6.86 8.48 17.79
C ILE A 5 7.33 7.72 16.54
N ARG A 6 8.14 6.67 16.72
CA ARG A 6 8.58 5.80 15.62
C ARG A 6 7.40 5.10 14.96
N GLN A 7 6.47 4.57 15.75
CA GLN A 7 5.26 3.94 15.25
C GLN A 7 4.37 4.95 14.49
N ILE A 8 4.17 6.16 15.01
CA ILE A 8 3.38 7.21 14.35
C ILE A 8 3.99 7.63 13.00
N ARG A 9 5.33 7.76 12.90
CA ARG A 9 5.99 8.04 11.61
C ARG A 9 5.83 6.92 10.59
N LEU A 10 5.94 5.68 11.06
CA LEU A 10 5.67 4.45 10.30
C LEU A 10 4.27 4.41 9.72
N GLU A 11 3.30 4.92 10.49
CA GLU A 11 1.91 4.98 10.08
C GLU A 11 1.60 6.16 9.15
N ALA A 12 2.28 7.29 9.35
CA ALA A 12 2.13 8.49 8.52
C ALA A 12 2.67 8.29 7.10
N LYS A 13 3.77 7.54 6.93
CA LYS A 13 4.43 7.33 5.62
C LYS A 13 4.19 5.91 5.09
N ARG A 14 2.95 5.64 4.68
CA ARG A 14 2.57 4.38 4.00
C ARG A 14 2.26 4.63 2.53
N CYS A 15 2.67 3.68 1.70
CA CYS A 15 2.37 3.65 0.29
C CYS A 15 0.85 3.67 0.06
N GLN A 16 0.37 4.67 -0.68
CA GLN A 16 -1.04 4.87 -1.01
C GLN A 16 -1.55 3.94 -2.13
N SER A 17 -0.76 2.92 -2.49
CA SER A 17 -1.11 1.88 -3.47
C SER A 17 -1.15 0.49 -2.82
N CYS A 18 -0.08 0.05 -2.16
CA CYS A 18 -0.01 -1.28 -1.53
C CYS A 18 -0.10 -1.29 0.00
N GLY A 19 -0.14 -0.13 0.66
CA GLY A 19 -0.21 -0.01 2.12
C GLY A 19 1.11 -0.29 2.85
N MET A 20 2.19 -0.62 2.14
CA MET A 20 3.50 -0.87 2.72
C MET A 20 4.10 0.42 3.32
N PRO A 21 4.68 0.39 4.54
CA PRO A 21 5.42 1.52 5.07
C PRO A 21 6.65 1.85 4.21
N LEU A 22 6.83 3.12 3.86
CA LEU A 22 7.89 3.56 2.94
C LEU A 22 9.29 3.37 3.50
N GLN A 23 9.46 3.35 4.82
CA GLN A 23 10.76 3.04 5.45
C GLN A 23 11.27 1.60 5.18
N PHE A 24 10.38 0.71 4.73
CA PHE A 24 10.77 -0.65 4.34
C PHE A 24 11.06 -0.74 2.83
N ASP A 25 10.89 0.37 2.12
CA ASP A 25 11.30 0.48 0.74
C ASP A 25 12.81 0.78 0.68
N PRO A 26 13.58 0.07 -0.16
CA PRO A 26 15.03 0.28 -0.26
C PRO A 26 15.41 1.67 -0.80
N HIS A 27 14.47 2.37 -1.44
CA HIS A 27 14.67 3.71 -2.00
C HIS A 27 13.94 4.80 -1.20
N ASP A 28 13.43 4.50 0.00
CA ASP A 28 12.62 5.39 0.84
C ASP A 28 11.36 5.97 0.14
N GLY A 29 10.97 5.41 -1.02
CA GLY A 29 9.91 5.94 -1.87
C GLY A 29 10.08 5.56 -3.34
N GLY A 30 9.02 5.76 -4.12
CA GLY A 30 9.08 5.72 -5.58
C GLY A 30 9.82 6.93 -6.15
N SER A 31 9.95 7.02 -7.47
CA SER A 31 10.50 8.21 -8.13
C SER A 31 9.41 8.95 -8.92
N GLU A 32 9.39 10.26 -8.79
CA GLU A 32 8.59 11.18 -9.61
C GLU A 32 9.25 11.35 -10.99
N ALA A 33 8.56 12.03 -11.92
CA ALA A 33 9.06 12.21 -13.29
C ALA A 33 10.35 13.05 -13.36
N ASP A 34 10.58 13.92 -12.38
CA ASP A 34 11.77 14.76 -12.21
C ASP A 34 12.93 14.02 -11.51
N GLY A 35 12.74 12.75 -11.14
CA GLY A 35 13.73 11.95 -10.41
C GLY A 35 13.73 12.17 -8.89
N THR A 36 12.85 13.03 -8.36
CA THR A 36 12.72 13.22 -6.90
C THR A 36 11.98 12.04 -6.26
N PRO A 37 12.23 11.74 -4.96
CA PRO A 37 11.57 10.64 -4.27
C PRO A 37 10.12 10.96 -3.91
N SER A 38 9.22 10.04 -4.24
CA SER A 38 7.80 10.10 -3.90
C SER A 38 7.58 9.79 -2.42
N THR A 39 6.93 10.72 -1.71
CA THR A 39 6.57 10.54 -0.30
C THR A 39 5.27 9.76 -0.10
N ARG A 40 4.58 9.40 -1.19
CA ARG A 40 3.24 8.78 -1.18
C ARG A 40 3.23 7.35 -1.68
N TYR A 41 4.18 6.97 -2.52
CA TYR A 41 4.23 5.65 -3.15
C TYR A 41 5.60 5.01 -2.93
N CYS A 42 5.65 3.68 -2.90
CA CYS A 42 6.89 2.93 -2.81
C CYS A 42 7.47 2.63 -4.20
N SER A 43 8.76 2.34 -4.28
CA SER A 43 9.47 2.06 -5.55
C SER A 43 8.91 0.86 -6.32
N TYR A 44 8.31 -0.11 -5.62
CA TYR A 44 7.64 -1.25 -6.24
C TYR A 44 6.31 -0.89 -6.92
N CYS A 45 5.60 0.13 -6.43
CA CYS A 45 4.30 0.51 -7.00
C CYS A 45 4.44 1.63 -8.04
N TYR A 46 5.42 2.51 -7.86
CA TYR A 46 5.54 3.76 -8.61
C TYR A 46 7.01 4.06 -8.90
N ALA A 47 7.31 4.38 -10.15
CA ALA A 47 8.65 4.75 -10.59
C ALA A 47 8.57 5.68 -11.80
N HIS A 48 9.47 6.66 -11.87
CA HIS A 48 9.61 7.62 -12.96
C HIS A 48 8.31 8.33 -13.33
N GLY A 49 7.53 8.73 -12.32
CA GLY A 49 6.28 9.45 -12.56
C GLY A 49 5.09 8.56 -12.92
N GLN A 50 5.26 7.23 -12.99
CA GLN A 50 4.24 6.29 -13.45
C GLN A 50 4.06 5.09 -12.53
N PHE A 51 2.84 4.56 -12.46
CA PHE A 51 2.60 3.27 -11.81
C PHE A 51 3.16 2.15 -12.67
N ARG A 52 3.91 1.22 -12.07
CA ARG A 52 4.45 0.06 -12.79
C ARG A 52 3.37 -0.80 -13.43
N GLU A 53 2.21 -0.88 -12.79
CA GLU A 53 1.06 -1.65 -13.26
C GLU A 53 -0.20 -0.77 -13.21
N PRO A 54 -0.45 0.05 -14.24
CA PRO A 54 -1.60 0.95 -14.26
C PRO A 54 -2.93 0.19 -14.39
N ALA A 55 -2.94 -0.96 -15.09
CA ALA A 55 -4.10 -1.83 -15.27
C ALA A 55 -4.42 -2.73 -14.05
N LEU A 56 -3.61 -2.67 -12.99
CA LEU A 56 -3.81 -3.49 -11.80
C LEU A 56 -5.15 -3.12 -11.14
N THR A 57 -5.96 -4.12 -10.85
CA THR A 57 -7.26 -3.95 -10.18
C THR A 57 -7.10 -3.93 -8.67
N LEU A 58 -8.12 -3.39 -7.97
CA LEU A 58 -8.18 -3.41 -6.51
C LEU A 58 -8.05 -4.83 -5.95
N GLU A 59 -8.76 -5.78 -6.55
CA GLU A 59 -8.78 -7.19 -6.12
C GLU A 59 -7.42 -7.86 -6.31
N ALA A 60 -6.77 -7.61 -7.45
CA ALA A 60 -5.43 -8.10 -7.71
C ALA A 60 -4.41 -7.54 -6.70
N MET A 61 -4.53 -6.25 -6.34
CA MET A 61 -3.70 -5.66 -5.28
C MET A 61 -3.96 -6.30 -3.91
N GLN A 62 -5.23 -6.53 -3.55
CA GLN A 62 -5.57 -7.22 -2.30
C GLN A 62 -5.00 -8.64 -2.26
N GLN A 63 -5.10 -9.40 -3.35
CA GLN A 63 -4.51 -10.73 -3.47
C GLN A 63 -2.99 -10.69 -3.34
N ARG A 64 -2.32 -9.74 -4.02
CA ARG A 64 -0.87 -9.56 -3.92
C ARG A 64 -0.43 -9.28 -2.48
N VAL A 65 -1.12 -8.38 -1.78
CA VAL A 65 -0.81 -8.10 -0.37
C VAL A 65 -1.05 -9.32 0.50
N ARG A 66 -2.13 -10.08 0.27
CA ARG A 66 -2.35 -11.35 1.01
C ARG A 66 -1.25 -12.36 0.77
N GLN A 67 -0.77 -12.49 -0.47
CA GLN A 67 0.33 -13.38 -0.83
C GLN A 67 1.63 -12.94 -0.16
N LEU A 68 2.00 -11.66 -0.28
CA LEU A 68 3.22 -11.12 0.34
C LEU A 68 3.22 -11.33 1.87
N MET A 69 2.06 -11.15 2.52
CA MET A 69 1.93 -11.41 3.95
C MET A 69 2.04 -12.90 4.30
N ARG A 70 1.58 -13.81 3.42
CA ARG A 70 1.81 -15.27 3.58
C ARG A 70 3.28 -15.62 3.49
N GLU A 71 3.98 -15.10 2.48
CA GLU A 71 5.42 -15.33 2.28
C GLU A 71 6.26 -14.82 3.46
N ARG A 72 5.81 -13.73 4.08
CA ARG A 72 6.43 -13.17 5.30
C ARG A 72 5.99 -13.86 6.60
N HIS A 73 5.26 -14.98 6.53
CA HIS A 73 4.73 -15.71 7.68
C HIS A 73 3.92 -14.82 8.64
N ALA A 74 3.26 -13.79 8.10
CA ALA A 74 2.45 -12.89 8.92
C ALA A 74 1.19 -13.60 9.41
N PRO A 75 0.74 -13.35 10.65
CA PRO A 75 -0.50 -13.90 11.16
C PRO A 75 -1.70 -13.56 10.29
N TRP A 76 -2.70 -14.44 10.28
CA TRP A 76 -3.88 -14.31 9.42
C TRP A 76 -4.63 -12.97 9.62
N TYR A 77 -4.66 -12.44 10.84
CA TYR A 77 -5.32 -11.18 11.17
C TYR A 77 -4.58 -9.97 10.58
N VAL A 78 -3.23 -9.98 10.55
CA VAL A 78 -2.43 -8.93 9.91
C VAL A 78 -2.65 -8.94 8.41
N ARG A 79 -2.67 -10.13 7.82
CA ARG A 79 -2.96 -10.34 6.40
C ARG A 79 -4.35 -9.80 6.03
N ALA A 80 -5.36 -10.11 6.82
CA ALA A 80 -6.71 -9.62 6.62
C ALA A 80 -6.77 -8.09 6.75
N TYR A 81 -6.22 -7.53 7.83
CA TYR A 81 -6.15 -6.09 8.08
C TYR A 81 -5.50 -5.32 6.92
N MET A 82 -4.34 -5.76 6.44
CA MET A 82 -3.65 -5.11 5.33
C MET A 82 -4.47 -5.14 4.04
N ALA A 83 -5.10 -6.28 3.72
CA ALA A 83 -5.94 -6.42 2.53
C ALA A 83 -7.24 -5.59 2.60
N HIS A 84 -7.88 -5.52 3.76
CA HIS A 84 -9.09 -4.70 3.97
C HIS A 84 -8.81 -3.20 3.89
N ARG A 85 -7.59 -2.78 4.18
CA ARG A 85 -7.20 -1.37 4.10
C ARG A 85 -6.91 -0.86 2.69
N ILE A 86 -6.53 -1.71 1.75
CA ILE A 86 -6.25 -1.32 0.36
C ILE A 86 -7.33 -0.42 -0.26
N PRO A 87 -8.64 -0.73 -0.19
CA PRO A 87 -9.68 0.14 -0.74
C PRO A 87 -9.73 1.57 -0.17
N THR A 88 -9.15 1.81 1.02
CA THR A 88 -9.16 3.14 1.67
C THR A 88 -8.01 4.05 1.20
N LEU A 89 -7.01 3.48 0.53
CA LEU A 89 -5.81 4.19 0.08
C LEU A 89 -6.11 5.10 -1.13
N ALA A 90 -5.34 6.18 -1.30
CA ALA A 90 -5.63 7.21 -2.30
C ALA A 90 -5.77 6.67 -3.74
N ARG A 91 -4.96 5.67 -4.15
CA ARG A 91 -5.05 5.06 -5.48
C ARG A 91 -6.40 4.38 -5.74
N TRP A 92 -7.00 3.81 -4.69
CA TRP A 92 -8.21 2.98 -4.78
C TRP A 92 -9.46 3.68 -4.26
N ARG A 93 -9.29 4.88 -3.70
CA ARG A 93 -10.35 5.72 -3.13
C ARG A 93 -11.28 6.19 -4.26
N GLY A 94 -12.25 5.34 -4.58
CA GLY A 94 -13.17 5.50 -5.70
C GLY A 94 -13.74 4.15 -6.16
N CYS A 95 -12.94 3.09 -6.12
CA CYS A 95 -13.35 1.72 -6.45
C CYS A 95 -14.17 1.06 -5.30
N ALA A 96 -13.94 1.49 -4.06
CA ALA A 96 -14.58 0.92 -2.86
C ALA A 96 -16.06 1.29 -2.66
N ARG A 97 -16.60 2.27 -3.40
CA ARG A 97 -17.97 2.78 -3.18
C ARG A 97 -19.07 1.76 -3.50
N ASN A 98 -18.74 0.66 -4.18
CA ASN A 98 -19.70 -0.32 -4.67
C ASN A 98 -19.63 -1.70 -3.97
N LYS A 99 -18.77 -1.90 -2.97
CA LYS A 99 -18.63 -3.21 -2.27
C LYS A 99 -19.39 -3.32 -0.93
N ALA A 100 -20.22 -2.34 -0.57
CA ALA A 100 -21.08 -2.41 0.61
C ALA A 100 -22.48 -3.01 0.32
N GLN A 101 -22.79 -3.41 -0.92
CA GLN A 101 -24.12 -3.92 -1.34
C GLN A 101 -24.11 -5.37 -1.87
N SER A 102 -23.01 -6.10 -1.73
CA SER A 102 -22.99 -7.55 -2.00
C SER A 102 -22.62 -8.31 -0.73
N GLY A 103 -23.59 -8.34 0.18
CA GLY A 103 -23.74 -9.35 1.23
C GLY A 103 -25.22 -9.70 1.24
N ASN A 104 -25.63 -10.54 0.28
CA ASN A 104 -26.88 -11.32 0.36
C ASN A 104 -26.49 -12.69 0.90
#